data_AF-A0A7V8WDB7-F1
#
_entry.id   AF-A0A7V8WDB7-F1
#
_cell.length_a   1.000
_cell.length_b   1.000
_cell.length_c   1.000
_cell.angle_alpha   90.00
_cell.angle_beta   90.00
_cell.angle_gamma   90.00
#
_symmetry.space_group_name_H-M   'P 1'
#
loop_
_entity.id
_entity.type
_entity.pdbx_description
1 polymer ?
#
loop_
_entity_poly.entity_id
_entity_poly.type
_entity_poly.pdbx_seq_one_letter_code
_entity_poly.pdbx_strand_id
1 'polypeptide(L)'
;VTGPSILGPLAVDATDAGLPGLLLAGDAAGFIDPMTGDGLRFAFRGGELAAVEALRILEHGWQDAHSELARARRREFGGKWRFNRTLRAAAASPGAVRAAGRTAAMTPALLRYAIRYAGDTRVA
;
A
#
# COMPACT_ATOMS: atom_id res chain seq x y z
N VAL A 1 30.46 16.99 10.61
CA VAL A 1 29.47 15.98 11.06
C VAL A 1 28.11 16.48 10.60
N THR A 2 27.44 15.78 9.67
CA THR A 2 26.06 16.10 9.29
C THR A 2 25.15 15.83 10.49
N GLY A 3 24.28 16.78 10.83
CA GLY A 3 23.33 16.64 11.93
C GLY A 3 22.36 15.46 11.73
N PRO A 4 21.65 15.03 12.79
CA PRO A 4 20.68 13.96 12.68
C PRO A 4 19.61 14.32 11.63
N SER A 5 19.37 13.40 10.70
CA SER A 5 18.30 13.52 9.70
C SER A 5 17.17 12.56 10.05
N ILE A 6 15.93 13.05 10.01
CA ILE A 6 14.74 12.23 10.22
C ILE A 6 14.18 11.93 8.84
N LEU A 7 14.33 10.68 8.40
CA LEU A 7 13.58 10.14 7.29
C LEU A 7 12.16 9.89 7.80
N GLY A 8 11.20 10.69 7.34
CA GLY A 8 9.79 10.44 7.64
C GLY A 8 9.38 9.03 7.19
N PRO A 9 8.27 8.49 7.69
CA PRO A 9 7.87 7.09 7.43
C PRO A 9 7.70 6.75 5.93
N LEU A 10 7.59 7.77 5.07
CA LEU A 10 7.45 7.66 3.61
C LEU A 10 8.77 7.70 2.84
N ALA A 11 9.90 7.84 3.53
CA ALA A 11 11.14 8.21 2.88
C ALA A 11 11.99 7.02 2.41
N VAL A 12 11.54 5.79 2.71
CA VAL A 12 12.17 4.55 2.27
C VAL A 12 11.11 3.57 1.74
N ASP A 13 11.22 3.25 0.45
CA ASP A 13 10.48 2.16 -0.17
C ASP A 13 11.45 1.00 -0.41
N ALA A 14 11.07 -0.21 0.01
CA ALA A 14 11.79 -1.41 -0.40
C ALA A 14 11.56 -1.62 -1.90
N THR A 15 12.64 -1.59 -2.69
CA THR A 15 12.57 -1.81 -4.15
C THR A 15 12.35 -3.27 -4.51
N ASP A 16 12.72 -4.18 -3.60
CA ASP A 16 12.70 -5.62 -3.80
C ASP A 16 11.94 -6.33 -2.68
N ALA A 17 11.35 -7.48 -3.02
CA ALA A 17 10.63 -8.32 -2.06
C ALA A 17 11.57 -9.27 -1.27
N GLY A 18 12.88 -9.14 -1.46
CA GLY A 18 13.90 -10.01 -0.90
C GLY A 18 15.10 -10.15 -1.83
N LEU A 19 15.99 -11.08 -1.49
CA LEU A 19 17.19 -11.44 -2.26
C LEU A 19 17.45 -12.95 -2.08
N PRO A 20 18.35 -13.60 -2.83
CA PRO A 20 18.62 -15.02 -2.66
C PRO A 20 18.94 -15.39 -1.19
N GLY A 21 18.14 -16.27 -0.60
CA GLY A 21 18.21 -16.66 0.81
C GLY A 21 17.37 -15.83 1.79
N LEU A 22 16.69 -14.76 1.34
CA LEU A 22 15.90 -13.87 2.20
C LEU A 22 14.60 -13.42 1.52
N LEU A 23 13.47 -13.60 2.21
CA LEU A 23 12.18 -13.02 1.83
C LEU A 23 11.83 -11.90 2.81
N LEU A 24 11.33 -10.78 2.28
CA LEU A 24 10.84 -9.66 3.09
C LEU A 24 9.31 -9.74 3.20
N ALA A 25 8.80 -9.56 4.42
CA ALA A 25 7.37 -9.55 4.71
C ALA A 25 6.98 -8.36 5.60
N GLY A 26 5.70 -7.98 5.59
CA GLY A 26 5.19 -6.86 6.39
C GLY A 26 5.94 -5.55 6.09
N ASP A 27 6.21 -4.78 7.15
CA ASP A 27 6.89 -3.48 7.05
C ASP A 27 8.34 -3.58 6.53
N ALA A 28 9.00 -4.72 6.74
CA ALA A 28 10.33 -4.96 6.18
C ALA A 28 10.31 -5.03 4.64
N ALA A 29 9.14 -5.29 4.06
CA ALA A 29 8.94 -5.44 2.64
C ALA A 29 8.49 -4.15 1.94
N GLY A 30 8.58 -3.00 2.63
CA GLY A 30 8.27 -1.67 2.12
C GLY A 30 7.15 -0.99 2.88
N PHE A 31 7.15 0.35 2.84
CA PHE A 31 6.18 1.16 3.56
C PHE A 31 4.76 0.96 3.05
N ILE A 32 3.81 0.92 3.99
CA ILE A 32 2.39 0.75 3.69
C ILE A 32 1.66 2.08 3.91
N ASP A 33 1.09 2.62 2.84
CA ASP A 33 0.39 3.90 2.87
C ASP A 33 -0.87 3.86 3.77
N PRO A 34 -0.91 4.61 4.90
CA PRO A 34 -2.06 4.64 5.79
C PRO A 34 -3.22 5.49 5.27
N MET A 35 -3.07 6.21 4.15
CA MET A 35 -4.08 7.17 3.67
C MET A 35 -5.46 6.56 3.44
N THR A 36 -5.54 5.28 3.07
CA THR A 36 -6.82 4.58 2.88
C THR A 36 -7.19 3.63 4.02
N GLY A 37 -6.40 3.57 5.10
CA GLY A 37 -6.62 2.62 6.19
C GLY A 37 -6.35 1.15 5.84
N ASP A 38 -5.85 0.86 4.63
CA ASP A 38 -5.53 -0.50 4.17
C ASP A 38 -4.23 -1.06 4.79
N GLY A 39 -3.56 -0.30 5.66
CA GLY A 39 -2.28 -0.61 6.29
C GLY A 39 -2.12 -2.07 6.70
N LEU A 40 -2.99 -2.49 7.63
CA LEU A 40 -2.98 -3.85 8.16
C LEU A 40 -3.28 -4.90 7.10
N ARG A 41 -4.16 -4.62 6.13
CA ARG A 41 -4.49 -5.57 5.06
C ARG A 41 -3.27 -5.87 4.20
N PHE A 42 -2.47 -4.86 3.85
CA PHE A 42 -1.23 -5.06 3.09
C PHE A 42 -0.20 -5.85 3.90
N ALA A 43 -0.09 -5.61 5.20
CA ALA A 43 0.85 -6.34 6.07
C ALA A 43 0.48 -7.83 6.15
N PHE A 44 -0.78 -8.15 6.47
CA PHE A 44 -1.26 -9.53 6.54
C PHE A 44 -1.19 -10.22 5.18
N ARG A 45 -1.77 -9.62 4.14
CA ARG A 45 -1.77 -10.22 2.80
C ARG A 45 -0.37 -10.36 2.23
N GLY A 46 0.51 -9.40 2.49
CA GLY A 46 1.92 -9.47 2.10
C GLY A 46 2.65 -10.60 2.83
N GLY A 47 2.37 -10.80 4.11
CA GLY A 47 2.88 -11.93 4.90
C GLY A 47 2.39 -13.29 4.38
N GLU A 48 1.12 -13.40 4.03
CA GLU A 48 0.55 -14.62 3.41
C GLU A 48 1.28 -14.98 2.11
N LEU A 49 1.51 -13.99 1.23
CA LEU A 49 2.25 -14.22 -0.02
C LEU A 49 3.69 -14.68 0.24
N ALA A 50 4.35 -14.11 1.25
CA ALA A 50 5.70 -14.52 1.64
C ALA A 50 5.70 -15.96 2.22
N ALA A 51 4.68 -16.33 2.99
CA ALA A 51 4.53 -17.68 3.53
C ALA A 51 4.33 -18.73 2.43
N VAL A 52 3.55 -18.40 1.39
CA VAL A 52 3.38 -19.28 0.20
C VAL A 52 4.73 -19.57 -0.46
N GLU A 53 5.57 -18.56 -0.68
CA GLU A 53 6.90 -18.77 -1.25
C GLU A 53 7.85 -19.50 -0.29
N ALA A 54 7.75 -19.23 1.02
CA ALA A 54 8.53 -19.95 2.03
C ALA A 54 8.23 -21.45 2.04
N LEU A 55 6.95 -21.83 1.96
CA LEU A 55 6.54 -23.24 1.85
C LEU A 55 7.08 -23.88 0.56
N ARG A 56 6.99 -23.17 -0.57
CA ARG A 56 7.52 -23.66 -1.84
C ARG A 56 9.04 -23.89 -1.78
N ILE A 57 9.78 -23.01 -1.09
CA ILE A 57 11.22 -23.17 -0.84
C ILE A 57 11.50 -24.43 0.00
N LEU A 58 10.70 -24.70 1.03
CA LEU A 58 10.88 -25.89 1.87
C LEU A 58 10.65 -27.19 1.09
N GLU A 59 9.71 -27.20 0.15
CA GLU A 59 9.39 -28.37 -0.66
C GLU A 59 10.36 -28.59 -1.83
N HIS A 60 10.77 -27.51 -2.51
CA HIS A 60 11.47 -27.60 -3.81
C HIS A 60 12.87 -26.97 -3.78
N GLY A 61 13.31 -26.46 -2.64
CA GLY A 61 14.55 -25.70 -2.49
C GLY A 61 14.43 -24.24 -2.96
N TRP A 62 15.50 -23.47 -2.73
CA TRP A 62 15.55 -22.07 -3.12
C TRP A 62 15.70 -21.94 -4.64
N GLN A 63 14.66 -21.43 -5.31
CA GLN A 63 14.69 -21.02 -6.71
C GLN A 63 14.64 -19.48 -6.80
N ASP A 64 13.82 -18.90 -7.68
CA ASP A 64 13.65 -17.45 -7.79
C ASP A 64 12.54 -16.89 -6.87
N ALA A 65 12.45 -17.41 -5.64
CA ALA A 65 11.33 -17.13 -4.73
C ALA A 65 11.12 -15.63 -4.41
N HIS A 66 12.21 -14.86 -4.25
CA HIS A 66 12.14 -13.41 -4.05
C HIS A 66 11.53 -12.67 -5.26
N SER A 67 11.84 -13.14 -6.48
CA SER A 67 11.29 -12.57 -7.72
C SER A 67 9.82 -12.94 -7.90
N GLU A 68 9.44 -14.18 -7.57
CA GLU A 68 8.03 -14.61 -7.57
C GLU A 68 7.20 -13.86 -6.53
N LEU A 69 7.73 -13.68 -5.32
CA LEU A 69 7.09 -12.86 -4.29
C LEU A 69 6.89 -11.41 -4.78
N ALA A 70 7.90 -10.82 -5.43
CA ALA A 70 7.79 -9.48 -5.99
C ALA A 70 6.69 -9.40 -7.07
N ARG A 71 6.59 -10.40 -7.95
CA ARG A 71 5.52 -10.49 -8.95
C ARG A 71 4.14 -10.64 -8.30
N ALA A 72 4.01 -11.51 -7.30
CA ALA A 72 2.77 -11.73 -6.58
C ALA A 72 2.28 -10.45 -5.88
N ARG A 73 3.18 -9.76 -5.17
CA ARG A 73 2.88 -8.47 -4.52
C ARG A 73 2.48 -7.40 -5.52
N ARG A 74 3.17 -7.28 -6.66
CA ARG A 74 2.77 -6.32 -7.72
C ARG A 74 1.37 -6.61 -8.27
N ARG A 75 0.99 -7.87 -8.45
CA ARG A 75 -0.35 -8.26 -8.91
C ARG A 75 -1.43 -7.95 -7.87
N GLU A 76 -1.19 -8.29 -6.61
CA GLU A 76 -2.15 -8.07 -5.51
C GLU A 76 -2.32 -6.58 -5.17
N PHE A 77 -1.22 -5.81 -5.20
CA PHE A 77 -1.20 -4.45 -4.65
C PHE A 77 -1.12 -3.33 -5.70
N GLY A 78 -0.70 -3.62 -6.94
CA GLY A 78 -0.40 -2.60 -7.95
C GLY A 78 -1.57 -1.66 -8.25
N GLY A 79 -2.80 -2.16 -8.29
CA GLY A 79 -3.99 -1.33 -8.49
C GLY A 79 -4.21 -0.34 -7.34
N LYS A 80 -4.14 -0.81 -6.09
CA LYS A 80 -4.32 0.04 -4.90
C LYS A 80 -3.16 1.02 -4.69
N TRP A 81 -1.92 0.62 -4.98
CA TRP A 81 -0.77 1.54 -4.90
C TRP A 81 -0.90 2.72 -5.86
N ARG A 82 -1.40 2.49 -7.09
CA ARG A 82 -1.67 3.57 -8.04
C ARG A 82 -2.75 4.52 -7.52
N PHE A 83 -3.84 3.97 -6.99
CA PHE A 83 -4.91 4.78 -6.39
C PHE A 83 -4.41 5.63 -5.22
N ASN A 84 -3.70 5.02 -4.24
CA ASN A 84 -3.17 5.74 -3.08
C ASN A 84 -2.18 6.84 -3.49
N ARG A 85 -1.31 6.57 -4.47
CA ARG A 85 -0.39 7.58 -5.01
C ARG A 85 -1.12 8.75 -5.65
N THR A 86 -2.16 8.50 -6.43
CA THR A 86 -2.99 9.55 -7.04
C THR A 86 -3.73 10.35 -5.98
N LEU A 87 -4.30 9.69 -4.97
CA LEU A 87 -5.00 10.35 -3.87
C LEU A 87 -4.05 11.23 -3.05
N ARG A 88 -2.86 10.72 -2.73
CA ARG A 88 -1.79 11.46 -2.06
C ARG A 88 -1.35 12.69 -2.84
N ALA A 89 -1.14 12.54 -4.15
CA ALA A 89 -0.78 13.65 -5.03
C ALA A 89 -1.89 14.71 -5.09
N ALA A 90 -3.15 14.29 -5.13
CA ALA A 90 -4.30 15.19 -5.08
C ALA A 90 -4.39 15.92 -3.72
N ALA A 91 -4.21 15.21 -2.60
CA ALA A 91 -4.22 15.78 -1.26
C ALA A 91 -3.07 16.79 -1.04
N ALA A 92 -1.92 16.57 -1.67
CA ALA A 92 -0.79 17.50 -1.63
C ALA A 92 -1.01 18.79 -2.46
N SER A 93 -2.07 18.85 -3.28
CA SER A 93 -2.39 20.02 -4.11
C SER A 93 -3.44 20.92 -3.43
N PRO A 94 -3.09 22.17 -3.06
CA PRO A 94 -4.04 23.11 -2.48
C PRO A 94 -5.23 23.41 -3.42
N GLY A 95 -5.02 23.36 -4.74
CA GLY A 95 -6.07 23.56 -5.73
C GLY A 95 -7.07 22.41 -5.75
N ALA A 96 -6.58 21.17 -5.71
CA ALA A 96 -7.43 19.98 -5.67
C ALA A 96 -8.23 19.88 -4.36
N VAL A 97 -7.60 20.19 -3.22
CA VAL A 97 -8.29 20.25 -1.92
C VAL A 97 -9.39 21.33 -1.92
N ARG A 98 -9.10 22.53 -2.44
CA ARG A 98 -10.11 23.60 -2.55
C ARG A 98 -11.25 23.23 -3.50
N ALA A 99 -10.95 22.60 -4.63
CA ALA A 99 -11.95 22.12 -5.56
C ALA A 99 -12.84 21.08 -4.87
N ALA A 100 -12.25 20.04 -4.26
CA ALA A 100 -12.98 19.01 -3.51
C ALA A 100 -13.87 19.60 -2.41
N GLY A 101 -13.37 20.59 -1.65
CA GLY A 101 -14.15 21.30 -0.64
C GLY A 101 -15.35 22.06 -1.22
N ARG A 102 -15.18 22.73 -2.36
CA ARG A 102 -16.28 23.41 -3.06
C ARG A 102 -17.31 22.41 -3.60
N THR A 103 -16.88 21.33 -4.25
CA THR A 103 -17.80 20.31 -4.76
C THR A 103 -18.56 19.60 -3.64
N ALA A 104 -17.90 19.35 -2.51
CA ALA A 104 -18.51 18.79 -1.31
C ALA A 104 -19.56 19.73 -0.68
N ALA A 105 -19.27 21.04 -0.65
CA ALA A 105 -20.22 22.06 -0.16
C ALA A 105 -21.43 22.24 -1.09
N MET A 106 -21.24 22.10 -2.41
CA MET A 106 -22.31 22.23 -3.39
C MET A 106 -23.17 20.97 -3.54
N THR A 107 -22.65 19.79 -3.15
CA THR A 107 -23.34 18.51 -3.35
C THR A 107 -23.18 17.56 -2.16
N PRO A 108 -23.89 17.83 -1.04
CA PRO A 108 -23.79 17.01 0.18
C PRO A 108 -24.13 15.52 -0.02
N ALA A 109 -24.96 15.21 -1.03
CA ALA A 109 -25.33 13.83 -1.38
C ALA A 109 -24.16 13.02 -1.95
N LEU A 110 -23.28 13.65 -2.72
CA LEU A 110 -22.08 13.01 -3.30
C LEU A 110 -21.03 12.73 -2.22
N LEU A 111 -20.86 13.65 -1.26
CA LEU A 111 -19.99 13.43 -0.10
C LEU A 111 -20.51 12.25 0.76
N ARG A 112 -21.82 12.20 1.03
CA ARG A 112 -22.45 11.07 1.73
C ARG A 112 -22.29 9.76 0.98
N TYR A 113 -22.43 9.76 -0.34
CA TYR A 113 -22.21 8.57 -1.18
C TYR A 113 -20.75 8.12 -1.14
N ALA A 114 -19.79 9.04 -1.26
CA ALA A 114 -18.37 8.73 -1.20
C ALA A 114 -17.94 8.17 0.17
N ILE A 115 -18.46 8.72 1.28
CA ILE A 115 -18.24 8.18 2.63
C ILE A 115 -18.83 6.77 2.75
N ARG A 116 -20.04 6.54 2.22
CA ARG A 116 -20.71 5.24 2.29
C ARG A 116 -20.01 4.18 1.44
N TYR A 117 -19.46 4.58 0.30
CA TYR A 117 -18.65 3.74 -0.57
C TYR A 117 -17.27 3.45 0.05
N ALA A 118 -16.60 4.46 0.62
CA ALA A 118 -15.28 4.31 1.24
C ALA A 118 -15.33 3.57 2.58
N GLY A 119 -16.44 3.65 3.30
CA GLY A 119 -16.63 2.97 4.58
C GLY A 119 -17.08 1.52 4.48
N ASP A 120 -17.24 0.97 3.26
CA ASP A 120 -17.66 -0.41 2.99
C ASP A 120 -18.92 -0.87 3.78
N THR A 121 -19.77 0.09 4.16
CA THR A 121 -21.04 -0.19 4.86
C THR A 121 -22.13 -0.39 3.82
N ARG A 122 -22.22 -1.61 3.27
CA ARG A 122 -23.47 -2.09 2.69
C ARG A 122 -24.48 -2.19 3.82
N VAL A 123 -25.39 -1.22 3.91
CA VAL A 123 -26.60 -1.38 4.71
C VAL A 123 -27.66 -1.89 3.74
N ALA A 124 -28.15 -3.10 4.02
CA ALA A 124 -29.38 -3.65 3.48
C ALA A 124 -30.56 -2.68 3.65
#